data_AF-A0A652K8F1-F1
#
_entry.id   AF-A0A652K8F1-F1
#
_cell.length_a   1.000
_cell.length_b   1.000
_cell.length_c   1.000
_cell.angle_alpha   90.00
_cell.angle_beta   90.00
_cell.angle_gamma   90.00
#
_symmetry.space_group_name_H-M   'P 1'
#
loop_
_entity.id
_entity.type
_entity.pdbx_description
1 polymer ?
#
loop_
_entity_poly.entity_id
_entity_poly.type
_entity_poly.pdbx_seq_one_letter_code
_entity_poly.pdbx_strand_id
1 'polypeptide(L)'
;MPYDKGNRAWIHSALSDRMRPEWNRAARRWEIAKPHLRPLVEALAERYGEVDVYLQFSLLERCHGMCQRATGDDCTCSCMGENHQGAAYWKRWITVGDDLLISAEHKERHFVVCRTL
;
A
#
# COMPACT_ATOMS: atom_id res chain seq x y z
N MET A 1 -7.03 9.05 4.93
CA MET A 1 -8.24 9.72 4.38
C MET A 1 -9.27 9.95 5.49
N PRO A 2 -9.70 11.18 5.75
CA PRO A 2 -10.77 11.48 6.73
C PRO A 2 -12.10 10.83 6.35
N TYR A 3 -12.99 10.63 7.31
CA TYR A 3 -14.36 10.16 7.00
C TYR A 3 -15.14 11.25 6.24
N ASP A 4 -15.77 10.86 5.12
CA ASP A 4 -16.68 11.68 4.33
C ASP A 4 -17.74 10.77 3.70
N LYS A 5 -18.97 11.25 3.57
CA LYS A 5 -20.09 10.46 3.02
C LYS A 5 -19.84 10.04 1.57
N GLY A 6 -19.13 10.84 0.79
CA GLY A 6 -18.79 10.59 -0.61
C GLY A 6 -17.60 9.67 -0.82
N ASN A 7 -16.82 9.37 0.22
CA ASN A 7 -15.59 8.57 0.07
C ASN A 7 -15.83 7.19 -0.51
N ARG A 8 -16.92 6.54 -0.12
CA ARG A 8 -17.24 5.20 -0.65
C ARG A 8 -17.43 5.23 -2.16
N ALA A 9 -18.22 6.19 -2.65
CA ALA A 9 -18.50 6.36 -4.07
C ALA A 9 -17.22 6.76 -4.83
N TRP A 10 -16.42 7.64 -4.23
CA TRP A 10 -15.15 8.05 -4.81
C TRP A 10 -14.14 6.90 -4.94
N ILE A 11 -13.93 6.10 -3.89
CA ILE A 11 -13.03 4.92 -3.94
C ILE A 11 -13.47 3.95 -5.04
N HIS A 12 -14.80 3.74 -5.17
CA HIS A 12 -15.34 2.87 -6.21
C HIS A 12 -15.03 3.40 -7.61
N SER A 13 -15.24 4.70 -7.83
CA SER A 13 -14.91 5.36 -9.09
C SER A 13 -13.42 5.33 -9.42
N ALA A 14 -12.54 5.34 -8.41
CA ALA A 14 -11.09 5.34 -8.59
C ALA A 14 -10.51 3.96 -8.96
N LEU A 15 -11.17 2.86 -8.57
CA LEU A 15 -10.59 1.50 -8.60
C LEU A 15 -11.30 0.50 -9.52
N SER A 16 -12.43 0.89 -10.14
CA SER A 16 -13.38 0.08 -10.94
C SER A 16 -14.55 -0.55 -10.16
N ASP A 17 -15.61 -0.89 -10.90
CA ASP A 17 -16.89 -1.38 -10.38
C ASP A 17 -16.86 -2.78 -9.75
N ARG A 18 -15.77 -3.55 -9.93
CA ARG A 18 -15.65 -4.90 -9.35
C ARG A 18 -15.03 -4.89 -7.96
N MET A 19 -14.50 -3.76 -7.50
CA MET A 19 -13.88 -3.61 -6.18
C MET A 19 -14.93 -3.26 -5.12
N ARG A 20 -14.88 -3.93 -3.97
CA ARG A 20 -15.79 -3.70 -2.84
C ARG A 20 -15.00 -3.17 -1.65
N PRO A 21 -14.97 -1.84 -1.43
CA PRO A 21 -14.30 -1.29 -0.27
C PRO A 21 -15.21 -1.45 0.93
N GLU A 22 -14.66 -1.93 2.03
CA GLU A 22 -15.38 -2.17 3.27
C GLU A 22 -14.96 -1.14 4.32
N TRP A 23 -15.93 -0.60 5.04
CA TRP A 23 -15.64 0.30 6.15
C TRP A 23 -15.56 -0.50 7.45
N ASN A 24 -14.34 -0.68 7.96
CA ASN A 24 -14.12 -1.26 9.28
C ASN A 24 -14.41 -0.20 10.35
N ARG A 25 -15.58 -0.31 10.99
CA ARG A 25 -16.03 0.66 12.00
C ARG A 25 -15.15 0.67 13.25
N ALA A 26 -14.63 -0.48 13.67
CA ALA A 26 -13.81 -0.61 14.86
C ALA A 26 -12.43 0.03 14.67
N ALA A 27 -11.79 -0.27 13.54
CA ALA A 27 -10.48 0.30 13.18
C ALA A 27 -10.59 1.67 12.51
N ARG A 28 -11.81 2.16 12.25
CA ARG A 28 -12.10 3.45 11.59
C ARG A 28 -11.32 3.64 10.27
N ARG A 29 -11.27 2.60 9.44
CA ARG A 29 -10.52 2.60 8.18
C ARG A 29 -11.28 1.90 7.06
N TRP A 30 -10.87 2.19 5.83
CA TRP A 30 -11.29 1.44 4.66
C TRP A 30 -10.41 0.20 4.49
N GLU A 31 -11.03 -0.90 4.13
CA GLU A 31 -10.38 -2.16 3.77
C GLU A 31 -10.66 -2.45 2.30
N ILE A 32 -9.60 -2.84 1.59
CA ILE A 32 -9.61 -3.13 0.15
C ILE A 32 -8.84 -4.42 -0.09
N ALA A 33 -9.12 -5.09 -1.21
CA ALA A 33 -8.25 -6.18 -1.64
C ALA A 33 -6.88 -5.62 -2.06
N LYS A 34 -5.83 -6.34 -1.69
CA LYS A 34 -4.42 -5.94 -1.90
C LYS A 34 -4.08 -5.48 -3.32
N PRO A 35 -4.56 -6.12 -4.42
CA PRO A 35 -4.24 -5.68 -5.78
C PRO A 35 -4.68 -4.26 -6.12
N HIS A 36 -5.56 -3.65 -5.31
CA HIS A 36 -6.02 -2.28 -5.48
C HIS A 36 -5.20 -1.25 -4.70
N LEU A 37 -4.20 -1.66 -3.92
CA LEU A 37 -3.39 -0.76 -3.11
C LEU A 37 -2.74 0.34 -3.97
N ARG A 38 -1.98 -0.05 -4.99
CA ARG A 38 -1.32 0.89 -5.87
C ARG A 38 -2.27 1.87 -6.55
N PRO A 39 -3.29 1.43 -7.32
CA PRO A 39 -4.18 2.38 -7.98
C PRO A 39 -4.95 3.27 -6.98
N LEU A 40 -5.22 2.79 -5.75
CA LEU A 40 -5.85 3.62 -4.72
C LEU A 40 -4.91 4.72 -4.24
N VAL A 41 -3.67 4.37 -3.91
CA VAL A 41 -2.66 5.33 -3.44
C VAL A 41 -2.41 6.40 -4.50
N GLU A 42 -2.30 6.01 -5.76
CA GLU A 42 -2.13 6.95 -6.87
C GLU A 42 -3.34 7.89 -6.98
N ALA A 43 -4.57 7.37 -6.94
CA ALA A 43 -5.77 8.21 -6.95
C ALA A 43 -5.87 9.13 -5.73
N LEU A 44 -5.42 8.68 -4.56
CA LEU A 44 -5.36 9.51 -3.36
C LEU A 44 -4.33 10.64 -3.50
N ALA A 45 -3.16 10.35 -4.06
CA ALA A 45 -2.14 11.37 -4.32
C ALA A 45 -2.66 12.42 -5.32
N GLU A 46 -3.31 11.99 -6.39
CA GLU A 46 -3.97 12.91 -7.34
C GLU A 46 -5.03 13.79 -6.67
N ARG A 47 -5.79 13.25 -5.71
CA ARG A 47 -6.83 13.97 -4.97
C ARG A 47 -6.29 14.94 -3.92
N TYR A 48 -5.25 14.54 -3.18
CA TYR A 48 -4.79 15.24 -1.97
C TYR A 48 -3.43 15.93 -2.14
N GLY A 49 -2.77 15.76 -3.29
CA GLY A 49 -1.45 16.32 -3.58
C GLY A 49 -0.31 15.43 -3.09
N GLU A 50 -0.45 14.83 -1.90
CA GLU A 50 0.54 13.96 -1.28
C GLU A 50 -0.14 12.94 -0.35
N VAL A 51 0.45 11.74 -0.25
CA VAL A 51 -0.02 10.65 0.61
C VAL A 51 1.16 9.92 1.24
N ASP A 52 1.11 9.75 2.57
CA ASP A 52 1.94 8.80 3.29
C ASP A 52 1.41 7.37 3.15
N VAL A 53 2.32 6.43 2.86
CA VAL A 53 2.03 5.01 2.74
C VAL A 53 2.95 4.22 3.65
N TYR A 54 2.35 3.49 4.58
CA TYR A 54 3.03 2.61 5.51
C TYR A 54 2.73 1.16 5.13
N LEU A 55 3.74 0.40 4.72
CA LEU A 55 3.60 -1.02 4.36
C LEU A 55 4.21 -1.90 5.45
N GLN A 56 3.42 -2.85 5.94
CA GLN A 56 3.83 -3.79 6.98
C GLN A 56 4.19 -5.15 6.38
N PHE A 57 5.31 -5.70 6.83
CA PHE A 57 5.87 -6.97 6.40
C PHE A 57 6.04 -7.88 7.60
N SER A 58 5.67 -9.16 7.47
CA SER A 58 5.84 -10.14 8.53
C SER A 58 7.32 -10.50 8.71
N LEU A 59 7.78 -10.51 9.96
CA LEU A 59 9.09 -11.05 10.33
C LEU A 59 9.13 -12.59 10.33
N LEU A 60 7.96 -13.22 10.41
CA LEU A 60 7.81 -14.67 10.44
C LEU A 60 7.79 -15.27 9.03
N GLU A 61 7.36 -14.49 8.03
CA GLU A 61 7.30 -14.93 6.64
C GLU A 61 8.65 -14.77 5.94
N ARG A 62 9.24 -15.90 5.53
CA ARG A 62 10.48 -15.93 4.76
C ARG A 62 10.20 -15.78 3.27
N CYS A 63 11.04 -15.01 2.59
CA CYS A 63 10.99 -14.90 1.14
C CYS A 63 11.20 -16.28 0.49
N HIS A 64 10.31 -16.65 -0.42
CA HIS A 64 10.36 -17.92 -1.15
C HIS A 64 10.23 -17.69 -2.66
N GLY A 65 10.44 -18.74 -3.45
CA GLY A 65 10.54 -18.62 -4.90
C GLY A 65 9.32 -18.03 -5.62
N MET A 66 8.10 -18.14 -5.06
CA MET A 66 6.93 -17.49 -5.68
C MET A 66 6.98 -15.98 -5.50
N CYS A 67 7.37 -15.51 -4.30
CA CYS A 67 7.57 -14.08 -4.05
C CYS A 67 8.65 -13.51 -4.99
N GLN A 68 9.77 -14.21 -5.17
CA GLN A 68 10.84 -13.74 -6.06
C GLN A 68 10.43 -13.61 -7.55
N ARG A 69 9.47 -14.45 -7.98
CA ARG A 69 8.98 -14.50 -9.36
C ARG A 69 7.67 -13.76 -9.57
N ALA A 70 7.08 -13.19 -8.52
CA ALA A 70 5.87 -12.41 -8.67
C ALA A 70 6.16 -11.15 -9.51
N THR A 71 5.11 -10.62 -10.13
CA THR A 71 5.17 -9.44 -11.00
C THR A 71 4.33 -8.29 -10.47
N GLY A 72 3.67 -8.50 -9.32
CA GLY A 72 2.82 -7.52 -8.64
C GLY A 72 3.49 -6.91 -7.40
N ASP A 73 2.73 -6.12 -6.67
CA ASP A 73 3.07 -5.54 -5.36
C ASP A 73 2.76 -6.50 -4.19
N ASP A 74 2.58 -7.79 -4.48
CA ASP A 74 2.15 -8.79 -3.52
C ASP A 74 3.30 -9.32 -2.66
N CYS A 75 3.97 -8.43 -1.94
CA CYS A 75 4.97 -8.81 -0.96
C CYS A 75 4.43 -8.60 0.47
N THR A 76 4.54 -9.61 1.31
CA THR A 76 4.37 -9.52 2.78
C THR A 76 5.58 -10.07 3.53
N CYS A 77 6.58 -10.62 2.82
CA CYS A 77 7.73 -11.24 3.46
C CYS A 77 8.65 -10.25 4.16
N SER A 78 9.38 -10.79 5.14
CA SER A 78 10.53 -10.18 5.82
C SER A 78 11.64 -9.69 4.87
N CYS A 79 11.55 -9.95 3.58
CA CYS A 79 12.41 -9.35 2.56
C CYS A 79 12.06 -7.89 2.26
N MET A 80 10.87 -7.40 2.62
CA MET A 80 10.35 -6.06 2.24
C MET A 80 10.34 -5.80 0.73
N GLY A 81 10.23 -6.86 -0.04
CA GLY A 81 10.30 -6.84 -1.49
C GLY A 81 11.72 -6.76 -2.07
N GLU A 82 12.80 -6.68 -1.28
CA GLU A 82 14.18 -6.54 -1.80
C GLU A 82 14.58 -7.66 -2.76
N ASN A 83 14.09 -8.88 -2.51
CA ASN A 83 14.36 -10.06 -3.34
C ASN A 83 13.31 -10.29 -4.43
N HIS A 84 12.36 -9.37 -4.57
CA HIS A 84 11.26 -9.40 -5.52
C HIS A 84 11.47 -8.22 -6.49
N GLN A 85 11.10 -8.36 -7.76
CA GLN A 85 11.31 -7.35 -8.81
C GLN A 85 10.50 -6.04 -8.59
N GLY A 86 10.04 -5.75 -7.37
CA GLY A 86 9.10 -4.67 -7.02
C GLY A 86 9.44 -3.83 -5.78
N ALA A 87 10.59 -4.02 -5.09
CA ALA A 87 11.01 -3.07 -4.04
C ALA A 87 11.77 -1.86 -4.58
N ALA A 88 12.35 -1.97 -5.78
CA ALA A 88 13.05 -0.88 -6.41
C ALA A 88 12.18 -0.31 -7.54
N TYR A 89 11.78 0.95 -7.42
CA TYR A 89 11.31 1.81 -8.52
C TYR A 89 9.83 1.78 -8.94
N TRP A 90 8.86 1.79 -8.01
CA TRP A 90 7.65 2.57 -8.31
C TRP A 90 8.13 4.02 -8.44
N LYS A 91 8.38 4.50 -9.66
CA LYS A 91 9.11 5.77 -9.95
C LYS A 91 8.56 7.00 -9.22
N ARG A 92 7.36 6.91 -8.63
CA ARG A 92 6.62 7.95 -7.92
C ARG A 92 6.59 7.81 -6.39
N TRP A 93 7.01 6.67 -5.85
CA TRP A 93 6.97 6.42 -4.41
C TRP A 93 8.35 6.66 -3.84
N ILE A 94 8.47 7.70 -3.02
CA ILE A 94 9.73 8.16 -2.45
C ILE A 94 9.84 7.58 -1.05
N THR A 95 10.88 6.80 -0.78
CA THR A 95 11.18 6.34 0.58
C THR A 95 11.58 7.54 1.43
N VAL A 96 10.92 7.76 2.56
CA VAL A 96 11.15 8.94 3.44
C VAL A 96 12.36 8.74 4.36
N GLY A 97 12.85 7.50 4.50
CA GLY A 97 14.04 7.11 5.25
C GLY A 97 14.08 5.60 5.48
N ASP A 98 15.20 5.08 6.00
CA ASP A 98 15.34 3.68 6.46
C ASP A 98 14.85 3.51 7.91
N ASP A 99 13.95 4.39 8.37
CA ASP A 99 13.36 4.34 9.71
C ASP A 99 12.38 3.16 9.80
N LEU A 100 12.95 2.00 10.10
CA LEU A 100 12.24 0.75 10.23
C LEU A 100 11.59 0.66 11.61
N LEU A 101 10.28 0.89 11.68
CA LEU A 101 9.53 0.51 12.87
C LEU A 101 9.44 -1.02 12.92
N ILE A 102 10.01 -1.59 13.98
CA ILE A 102 9.99 -3.04 14.26
C ILE A 102 9.06 -3.29 15.45
N SER A 103 8.10 -4.19 15.27
CA SER A 103 7.37 -4.87 16.34
C SER A 103 7.83 -6.33 16.42
N ALA A 104 7.32 -7.09 17.40
CA ALA A 104 7.67 -8.51 17.54
C ALA A 104 7.36 -9.35 16.28
N GLU A 105 6.37 -8.94 15.49
CA GLU A 105 5.85 -9.74 14.37
C GLU A 105 5.99 -9.06 13.02
N HIS A 106 6.14 -7.73 12.99
CA HIS A 106 6.11 -6.94 11.76
C HIS A 106 7.21 -5.90 11.71
N LYS A 107 7.66 -5.60 10.50
CA LYS A 107 8.46 -4.43 10.19
C LYS A 107 7.76 -3.56 9.15
N GLU A 108 7.97 -2.26 9.22
CA GLU A 108 7.26 -1.27 8.41
C GLU A 108 8.19 -0.51 7.46
N ARG A 109 7.68 -0.10 6.29
CA ARG A 109 8.34 0.84 5.38
C ARG A 109 7.43 2.02 5.09
N HIS A 110 7.98 3.22 5.19
CA HIS A 110 7.27 4.47 4.92
C HIS A 110 7.67 5.04 3.56
N PHE A 111 6.65 5.34 2.76
CA PHE A 111 6.77 6.04 1.48
C PHE A 111 5.92 7.30 1.48
N VAL A 112 6.34 8.27 0.68
CA VAL A 112 5.52 9.41 0.26
C VAL A 112 5.24 9.28 -1.22
N VAL A 113 3.98 9.51 -1.60
CA VAL A 113 3.53 9.53 -2.99
C VAL A 113 2.91 10.88 -3.28
N CYS A 114 3.55 11.62 -4.17
CA CYS A 114 3.07 12.93 -4.61
C CYS A 114 2.24 12.80 -5.90
N ARG A 115 1.32 13.74 -6.09
CA ARG A 115 0.58 13.95 -7.34
C ARG A 115 1.55 14.12 -8.51
N THR A 116 1.17 13.57 -9.66
CA THR A 116 1.94 13.73 -10.90
C THR A 116 1.78 15.17 -11.42
N LEU A 117 2.89 15.85 -11.75
CA LEU A 117 2.87 17.18 -12.38
C LEU A 117 2.44 17.11 -13.84
#